data_AF-A0AAU0LMX9-F1
#
_entry.id   AF-A0AAU0LMX9-F1
#
_cell.length_a   1.000
_cell.length_b   1.000
_cell.length_c   1.000
_cell.angle_alpha   90.00
_cell.angle_beta   90.00
_cell.angle_gamma   90.00
#
_symmetry.space_group_name_H-M   'P 1'
#
loop_
_entity.id
_entity.type
_entity.pdbx_description
1 polymer ?
#
loop_
_entity_poly.entity_id
_entity_poly.type
_entity_poly.pdbx_seq_one_letter_code
_entity_poly.pdbx_strand_id
1 'polypeptide(L)'
;MTPRQTRVVRALVDSRNWIAREAIDRIAGVSNGPEVIRQLRQRFGHDAIEMERITVVDSDGLLTQPGRYRLTDAGRQCLTEKGLQ
;
A
#
# COMPACT_ATOMS: atom_id res chain seq x y z
N MET A 1 5.47 13.13 -7.48
CA MET A 1 4.66 11.92 -7.34
C MET A 1 4.14 11.59 -8.72
N THR A 2 4.14 10.33 -9.13
CA THR A 2 3.55 9.93 -10.43
C THR A 2 2.03 9.76 -10.30
N PRO A 3 1.25 9.75 -11.40
CA PRO A 3 -0.19 9.49 -11.34
C PRO A 3 -0.54 8.15 -10.65
N ARG A 4 0.25 7.10 -10.89
CA ARG A 4 0.08 5.79 -10.23
C ARG A 4 0.32 5.87 -8.72
N GLN A 5 1.38 6.56 -8.30
CA GLN A 5 1.70 6.77 -6.88
C GLN A 5 0.58 7.57 -6.21
N THR A 6 0.01 8.55 -6.90
CA THR A 6 -1.09 9.39 -6.38
C THR A 6 -2.35 8.58 -6.12
N ARG A 7 -2.73 7.67 -7.03
CA ARG A 7 -3.85 6.76 -6.80
C ARG A 7 -3.64 5.86 -5.58
N VAL A 8 -2.42 5.32 -5.43
CA VAL A 8 -2.08 4.46 -4.29
C VAL A 8 -2.07 5.25 -2.98
N VAL A 9 -1.47 6.43 -2.94
CA VAL A 9 -1.48 7.30 -1.75
C VAL A 9 -2.91 7.64 -1.35
N ARG A 10 -3.74 8.07 -2.29
CA ARG A 10 -5.15 8.37 -2.01
C ARG A 10 -5.89 7.17 -1.44
N ALA A 11 -5.74 5.99 -2.05
CA ALA A 11 -6.36 4.77 -1.55
C ALA A 11 -5.87 4.40 -0.14
N LEU A 12 -4.59 4.60 0.15
CA LEU A 12 -4.00 4.36 1.47
C LEU A 12 -4.48 5.36 2.53
N VAL A 13 -4.73 6.61 2.16
CA VAL A 13 -5.29 7.65 3.06
C VAL A 13 -6.77 7.38 3.33
N ASP A 14 -7.55 7.16 2.28
CA ASP A 14 -8.98 6.85 2.34
C ASP A 14 -9.22 5.55 3.11
N SER A 15 -8.34 4.56 2.91
CA SER A 15 -8.35 3.32 3.67
C SER A 15 -7.76 3.55 5.06
N ARG A 16 -8.62 3.56 6.08
CA ARG A 16 -8.17 3.40 7.48
C ARG A 16 -7.70 1.97 7.81
N ASN A 17 -7.75 1.07 6.84
CA ASN A 17 -7.47 -0.36 6.99
C ASN A 17 -6.41 -0.86 6.00
N TRP A 18 -6.08 -2.14 6.09
CA TRP A 18 -5.16 -2.83 5.20
C TRP A 18 -5.71 -2.98 3.77
N ILE A 19 -4.83 -2.81 2.79
CA ILE A 19 -5.10 -3.02 1.38
C ILE A 19 -4.24 -4.18 0.87
N ALA A 20 -4.88 -5.22 0.35
CA ALA A 20 -4.19 -6.37 -0.23
C ALA A 20 -3.30 -5.95 -1.43
N ARG A 21 -2.19 -6.65 -1.64
CA ARG A 21 -1.27 -6.43 -2.76
C ARG A 21 -2.01 -6.35 -4.11
N GLU A 22 -2.92 -7.26 -4.35
CA GLU A 22 -3.67 -7.39 -5.59
C GLU A 22 -4.58 -6.19 -5.81
N ALA A 23 -5.09 -5.59 -4.72
CA ALA A 23 -5.83 -4.33 -4.80
C ALA A 23 -4.89 -3.15 -5.11
N ILE A 24 -3.68 -3.10 -4.54
CA ILE A 24 -2.66 -2.10 -4.89
C ILE A 24 -2.30 -2.18 -6.36
N ASP A 25 -2.12 -3.38 -6.91
CA ASP A 25 -1.85 -3.62 -8.33
C ASP A 25 -2.94 -2.97 -9.21
N ARG A 26 -4.22 -3.21 -8.89
CA ARG A 26 -5.37 -2.63 -9.59
C ARG A 26 -5.42 -1.10 -9.45
N ILE A 27 -5.22 -0.56 -8.25
CA ILE A 27 -5.25 0.89 -7.99
C ILE A 27 -4.12 1.61 -8.74
N ALA A 28 -2.91 1.03 -8.73
CA ALA A 28 -1.76 1.57 -9.43
C ALA A 28 -1.87 1.40 -10.95
N GLY A 29 -2.59 0.38 -11.43
CA GLY A 29 -2.68 0.00 -12.84
C GLY A 29 -1.41 -0.71 -13.32
N VAL A 30 -0.82 -1.57 -12.48
CA VAL A 30 0.43 -2.31 -12.74
C VAL A 30 0.35 -3.71 -12.11
N SER A 31 1.15 -4.66 -12.58
CA SER A 31 1.28 -6.00 -11.97
C SER A 31 2.39 -6.09 -10.91
N ASN A 32 3.02 -4.95 -10.57
CA ASN A 32 4.09 -4.85 -9.59
C ASN A 32 3.87 -3.66 -8.63
N GLY A 33 2.71 -3.63 -7.98
CA GLY A 33 2.36 -2.70 -6.92
C GLY A 33 3.37 -2.63 -5.77
N PRO A 34 4.06 -3.73 -5.37
CA PRO A 34 5.14 -3.66 -4.38
C PRO A 34 6.25 -2.65 -4.73
N GLU A 35 6.58 -2.49 -6.01
CA GLU A 35 7.55 -1.48 -6.45
C GLU A 35 7.03 -0.05 -6.25
N VAL A 36 5.72 0.17 -6.47
CA VAL A 36 5.09 1.47 -6.18
C VAL A 36 5.17 1.76 -4.68
N ILE A 37 4.84 0.78 -3.83
CA ILE A 37 4.97 0.91 -2.37
C ILE A 37 6.42 1.20 -1.96
N ARG A 38 7.40 0.50 -2.54
CA ARG A 38 8.83 0.72 -2.27
C ARG A 38 9.24 2.16 -2.56
N GLN A 39 8.82 2.70 -3.71
CA GLN A 39 9.09 4.10 -4.08
C GLN A 39 8.39 5.09 -3.14
N LEU A 40 7.18 4.80 -2.68
CA LEU A 40 6.47 5.63 -1.69
C LEU A 40 7.17 5.62 -0.34
N ARG A 41 7.61 4.46 0.15
CA ARG A 41 8.44 4.32 1.36
C ARG A 41 9.74 5.12 1.25
N GLN A 42 10.42 5.08 0.10
CA GLN A 42 11.62 5.91 -0.11
C GLN A 42 11.32 7.41 -0.06
N ARG A 43 10.11 7.83 -0.45
CA ARG A 43 9.71 9.25 -0.47
C ARG A 43 9.20 9.76 0.89
N PHE A 44 8.51 8.93 1.65
CA PHE A 44 7.81 9.33 2.89
C PHE A 44 8.46 8.78 4.17
N GLY A 45 9.48 7.93 4.04
CA GLY A 45 10.07 7.19 5.14
C GLY A 45 9.70 5.72 5.07
N HIS A 46 10.65 4.84 5.42
CA HIS A 46 10.46 3.40 5.30
C HIS A 46 9.26 2.90 6.13
N ASP A 47 9.07 3.53 7.30
CA ASP A 47 8.02 3.18 8.27
C ASP A 47 6.68 3.85 7.99
N ALA A 48 6.57 4.66 6.93
CA ALA A 48 5.32 5.35 6.59
C ALA A 48 4.21 4.38 6.15
N ILE A 49 4.60 3.27 5.53
CA ILE A 49 3.68 2.23 5.05
C ILE A 49 4.14 0.91 5.65
N GLU A 50 3.33 0.29 6.48
CA GLU A 50 3.61 -1.05 7.01
C GLU A 50 3.12 -2.14 6.05
N MET A 51 3.66 -3.35 6.20
CA MET A 51 3.28 -4.52 5.44
C MET A 51 3.27 -5.74 6.34
N GLU A 52 2.25 -6.58 6.18
CA GLU A 52 2.24 -7.91 6.76
C GLU A 52 1.76 -8.93 5.73
N ARG A 53 2.12 -10.20 5.96
CA ARG A 53 1.60 -11.33 5.22
C ARG A 53 0.43 -11.92 5.97
N ILE A 54 -0.62 -12.26 5.24
CA ILE A 54 -1.79 -12.96 5.79
C ILE A 54 -1.91 -14.33 5.16
N THR A 55 -2.33 -15.32 5.93
CA THR A 55 -2.66 -16.65 5.40
C THR A 55 -4.02 -16.59 4.71
N VAL A 56 -4.07 -16.97 3.44
CA VAL A 56 -5.30 -17.00 2.63
C VAL A 56 -5.37 -18.35 1.93
N VAL A 57 -6.57 -18.93 1.86
CA VAL A 57 -6.84 -20.12 1.04
C VAL A 57 -7.18 -19.63 -0.37
N ASP A 58 -6.45 -20.10 -1.37
CA ASP A 58 -6.74 -19.79 -2.77
C ASP A 58 -7.89 -20.62 -3.35
N SER A 59 -8.21 -20.40 -4.62
CA SER A 59 -9.31 -21.10 -5.31
C SER A 59 -9.09 -22.61 -5.43
N ASP A 60 -7.84 -23.09 -5.35
CA ASP A 60 -7.48 -24.50 -5.42
C ASP A 60 -7.39 -25.14 -4.03
N GLY A 61 -7.73 -24.39 -2.98
CA GLY A 61 -7.67 -24.85 -1.59
C GLY A 61 -6.28 -24.82 -0.98
N LEU A 62 -5.30 -24.19 -1.64
CA LEU A 62 -3.93 -24.11 -1.17
C LEU A 62 -3.71 -22.88 -0.28
N LEU A 63 -2.83 -23.02 0.70
CA LEU A 63 -2.44 -21.91 1.57
C LEU A 63 -1.44 -21.01 0.85
N THR A 64 -1.77 -19.72 0.81
CA THR A 64 -0.91 -18.66 0.28
C THR A 64 -0.67 -17.60 1.34
N GLN A 65 0.38 -16.79 1.13
CA GLN A 65 0.75 -15.71 2.05
C GLN A 65 0.88 -14.35 1.35
N PRO A 66 -0.20 -13.80 0.75
CA PRO A 66 -0.17 -12.50 0.12
C PRO A 66 0.12 -11.40 1.14
N GLY A 67 0.78 -10.34 0.66
CA GLY A 67 1.05 -9.14 1.44
C GLY A 67 -0.14 -8.19 1.44
N ARG A 68 -0.30 -7.43 2.53
CA ARG A 68 -1.20 -6.28 2.61
C ARG A 68 -0.46 -5.07 3.18
N TYR A 69 -0.93 -3.88 2.81
CA TYR A 69 -0.27 -2.61 3.13
C TYR A 69 -1.22 -1.65 3.84
N ARG A 70 -0.71 -0.83 4.75
CA ARG A 70 -1.46 0.23 5.44
C ARG A 70 -0.54 1.39 5.77
N LEU A 71 -1.08 2.60 5.88
CA LEU A 71 -0.34 3.71 6.50
C LEU A 71 -0.22 3.51 8.00
N THR A 72 0.99 3.67 8.51
CA THR A 72 1.22 3.84 9.96
C THR A 72 0.79 5.23 10.39
N ASP A 73 0.71 5.46 11.70
CA ASP A 73 0.42 6.79 12.24
C ASP A 73 1.49 7.81 11.81
N ALA A 74 2.76 7.41 11.82
CA ALA A 74 3.86 8.23 11.31
C ALA A 74 3.69 8.55 9.81
N GLY A 75 3.23 7.58 9.02
CA GLY A 75 2.92 7.79 7.59
C GLY A 75 1.78 8.79 7.37
N ARG A 76 0.71 8.71 8.17
CA ARG A 76 -0.42 9.65 8.11
C ARG A 76 0.00 11.07 8.48
N GLN A 77 0.83 11.21 9.51
CA GLN A 77 1.39 12.51 9.90
C GLN A 77 2.27 13.08 8.78
N CYS A 78 3.18 12.27 8.22
CA CYS A 78 4.07 12.69 7.13
C CYS A 78 3.29 13.17 5.89
N LEU A 79 2.18 12.49 5.55
CA LEU A 79 1.31 12.90 4.44
C LEU A 79 0.57 14.20 4.74
N THR A 80 0.10 14.38 5.97
CA THR A 80 -0.55 15.63 6.43
C THR A 80 0.41 16.82 6.33
N GLU A 81 1.65 16.67 6.81
CA GLU A 81 2.71 17.71 6.70
C GLU A 81 3.04 18.07 5.25
N LYS A 82 2.84 17.12 4.32
CA LYS A 82 3.07 17.30 2.89
C LYS A 82 1.82 17.74 2.12
N GLY A 83 0.70 18.01 2.80
CA GLY A 83 -0.56 18.45 2.18
C GLY A 83 -1.25 17.38 1.33
N LEU A 84 -0.99 16.10 1.62
CA LEU A 84 -1.60 14.96 0.93
C LEU A 84 -2.66 14.35 1.87
N GLN A 85 -3.89 14.85 1.78
CA GLN A 85 -5.06 14.38 2.54
C GLN A 85 -6.16 13.86 1.62
#